data_AF-A0A966Q0L8-F1
#
_entry.id   AF-A0A966Q0L8-F1
#
_cell.length_a   1.000
_cell.length_b   1.000
_cell.length_c   1.000
_cell.angle_alpha   90.00
_cell.angle_beta   90.00
_cell.angle_gamma   90.00
#
_symmetry.space_group_name_H-M   'P 1'
#
loop_
_entity.id
_entity.type
_entity.pdbx_description
1 polymer ?
#
loop_
_entity_poly.entity_id
_entity_poly.type
_entity_poly.pdbx_seq_one_letter_code
_entity_poly.pdbx_strand_id
1 'polypeptide(L)'
;MSLKAKSIVENRFWIIENDRGERIGNIAQTTSGVRCTMEDSVEVFPNMQEMIANKDIKFVRRSRETKPVVENTVYDYPTNHTPHNILWNVKLKVPIYTKNDKSSSYYCAGYYIVKYNKTFVPEFTPKLITLQRYEYEGPFKTKLEQQERLRICNSETA
;
A
#
# COMPACT_ATOMS: atom_id res chain seq x y z
N MET A 1 -12.76 34.80 -2.33
CA MET A 1 -13.59 33.75 -1.70
C MET A 1 -13.34 32.47 -2.46
N SER A 2 -12.86 31.38 -1.84
CA SER A 2 -12.62 30.13 -2.57
C SER A 2 -13.81 29.20 -2.37
N LEU A 3 -14.36 28.69 -3.48
CA LEU A 3 -15.45 27.72 -3.45
C LEU A 3 -14.89 26.33 -3.70
N LYS A 4 -15.30 25.35 -2.89
CA LYS A 4 -14.87 23.96 -2.98
C LYS A 4 -16.03 23.09 -3.42
N ALA A 5 -15.87 22.39 -4.54
CA ALA A 5 -16.85 21.42 -4.99
C ALA A 5 -16.45 20.00 -4.54
N LYS A 6 -17.25 19.38 -3.66
CA LYS A 6 -17.09 17.99 -3.21
C LYS A 6 -18.04 17.06 -3.97
N SER A 7 -17.51 16.00 -4.57
CA SER A 7 -18.33 15.01 -5.28
C SER A 7 -19.06 14.08 -4.30
N ILE A 8 -20.40 14.01 -4.42
CA ILE A 8 -21.23 13.02 -3.72
C ILE A 8 -21.36 11.76 -4.58
N VAL A 9 -21.73 11.94 -5.86
CA VAL A 9 -21.87 10.86 -6.84
C VAL A 9 -20.80 11.09 -7.89
N GLU A 10 -19.89 10.13 -8.03
CA GLU A 10 -18.79 10.23 -8.99
C GLU A 10 -19.32 10.58 -10.38
N ASN A 11 -18.76 11.64 -10.94
CA ASN A 11 -19.08 12.19 -12.26
C ASN A 11 -20.54 12.61 -12.48
N ARG A 12 -21.39 12.68 -11.45
CA ARG A 12 -22.80 13.08 -11.61
C ARG A 12 -23.27 14.20 -10.69
N PHE A 13 -22.78 14.25 -9.45
CA PHE A 13 -23.22 15.25 -8.47
C PHE A 13 -22.07 15.77 -7.60
N TRP A 14 -22.06 17.08 -7.38
CA TRP A 14 -21.15 17.78 -6.48
C TRP A 14 -21.91 18.78 -5.60
N ILE A 15 -21.45 18.97 -4.36
CA ILE A 15 -21.89 20.05 -3.47
C ILE A 15 -20.82 21.12 -3.48
N ILE A 16 -21.24 22.38 -3.56
CA ILE A 16 -20.37 23.54 -3.44
C ILE A 16 -20.42 24.01 -1.98
N GLU A 17 -19.26 24.07 -1.34
CA GLU A 17 -19.07 24.57 0.02
C GLU A 17 -18.14 25.78 -0.01
N ASN A 18 -18.39 26.76 0.87
CA ASN A 18 -17.44 27.84 1.10
C ASN A 18 -16.29 27.39 2.03
N ASP A 19 -15.28 28.23 2.23
CA ASP A 19 -14.16 27.92 3.14
C ASP A 19 -14.58 27.72 4.61
N ARG A 20 -15.78 28.16 5.00
CA ARG A 20 -16.39 27.94 6.33
C ARG A 20 -17.15 26.62 6.45
N GLY A 21 -17.27 25.85 5.36
CA GLY A 21 -17.99 24.58 5.34
C GLY A 21 -19.50 24.70 5.18
N GLU A 22 -20.02 25.90 4.88
CA GLU A 22 -21.43 26.12 4.60
C GLU A 22 -21.75 25.72 3.16
N ARG A 23 -22.87 25.01 2.98
CA ARG A 23 -23.33 24.56 1.67
C ARG A 23 -23.99 25.72 0.95
N ILE A 24 -23.36 26.18 -0.11
CA ILE A 24 -23.81 27.34 -0.90
C ILE A 24 -24.47 26.95 -2.23
N GLY A 25 -24.44 25.66 -2.58
CA GLY A 25 -25.03 25.17 -3.81
C GLY A 25 -24.67 23.73 -4.17
N ASN A 26 -25.12 23.30 -5.33
CA ASN A 26 -24.84 21.99 -5.91
C ASN A 26 -24.66 22.05 -7.43
N ILE A 27 -23.89 21.10 -7.95
CA ILE A 27 -23.63 20.91 -9.36
C ILE A 27 -24.16 19.52 -9.73
N ALA A 28 -24.98 19.43 -10.77
CA ALA A 28 -25.57 18.20 -11.25
C ALA A 28 -25.34 18.03 -12.76
N GLN A 29 -24.85 16.87 -13.17
CA GLN A 29 -24.78 16.52 -14.58
C GLN A 29 -26.19 16.16 -15.09
N THR A 30 -26.61 16.80 -16.18
CA THR A 30 -27.89 16.57 -16.85
C THR A 30 -27.63 16.02 -18.26
N THR A 31 -28.63 15.45 -18.91
CA THR A 31 -28.55 14.93 -20.30
C THR A 31 -28.11 15.98 -21.33
N SER A 32 -28.27 17.28 -21.02
CA SER A 32 -27.92 18.40 -21.92
C SER A 32 -26.74 19.25 -21.42
N GLY A 33 -25.98 18.80 -20.42
CA GLY A 33 -24.82 19.53 -19.90
C GLY A 33 -24.65 19.45 -18.38
N VAL A 34 -24.23 20.55 -17.77
CA VAL A 34 -23.95 20.68 -16.33
C VAL A 34 -24.79 21.81 -15.76
N ARG A 35 -25.65 21.50 -14.78
CA ARG A 35 -26.42 22.51 -14.04
C ARG A 35 -25.68 22.86 -12.74
N CYS A 36 -25.37 24.13 -12.55
CA CYS A 36 -24.85 24.69 -11.32
C CYS A 36 -25.98 25.50 -10.66
N THR A 37 -26.39 25.10 -9.46
CA THR A 37 -27.37 25.80 -8.66
C THR A 37 -26.66 26.38 -7.45
N MET A 38 -26.61 27.70 -7.36
CA MET A 38 -26.20 28.45 -6.17
C MET A 38 -27.42 29.09 -5.51
N GLU A 39 -27.26 29.63 -4.31
CA GLU A 39 -28.35 30.26 -3.55
C GLU A 39 -29.07 31.37 -4.33
N ASP A 40 -28.33 32.16 -5.12
CA ASP A 40 -28.86 33.31 -5.87
C ASP A 40 -29.01 33.09 -7.39
N SER A 41 -28.44 32.01 -7.97
CA SER A 41 -28.51 31.78 -9.42
C SER A 41 -28.51 30.31 -9.82
N VAL A 42 -29.25 30.00 -10.88
CA VAL A 42 -29.22 28.70 -11.55
C VAL A 42 -28.67 28.89 -12.95
N GLU A 43 -27.49 28.33 -13.19
CA GLU A 43 -26.79 28.44 -14.47
C GLU A 43 -26.61 27.05 -15.08
N VAL A 44 -26.91 26.92 -16.37
CA VAL A 44 -26.73 25.67 -17.13
C VAL A 44 -25.61 25.90 -18.12
N PHE A 45 -24.56 25.09 -17.99
CA PHE A 45 -23.40 25.11 -18.87
C PHE A 45 -23.43 23.87 -19.77
N PRO A 46 -22.98 23.98 -21.03
CA PRO A 46 -22.89 22.82 -21.92
C PRO A 46 -21.82 21.84 -21.43
N ASN A 47 -20.69 22.34 -20.92
CA ASN A 47 -19.55 21.53 -20.50
C ASN A 47 -19.02 21.93 -19.11
N MET A 48 -18.46 20.95 -18.39
CA MET A 48 -17.86 21.18 -17.06
C MET A 48 -16.67 22.16 -17.11
N GLN A 49 -15.92 22.17 -18.22
CA GLN A 49 -14.79 23.09 -18.42
C GLN A 49 -15.22 24.55 -18.51
N GLU A 50 -16.35 24.86 -19.15
CA GLU A 50 -16.88 26.23 -19.24
C GLU A 50 -17.41 26.74 -17.90
N MET A 51 -17.99 25.85 -17.09
CA MET A 51 -18.39 26.18 -15.73
C MET A 51 -17.19 26.47 -14.83
N ILE A 52 -16.10 25.69 -14.93
CA ILE A 52 -14.85 25.93 -14.18
C ILE A 52 -14.18 27.24 -14.64
N ALA A 53 -14.26 27.58 -15.94
CA ALA A 53 -13.72 28.82 -16.46
C ALA A 53 -14.53 30.05 -16.02
N ASN A 54 -15.86 29.93 -15.90
CA ASN A 54 -16.74 31.02 -15.49
C ASN A 54 -16.86 31.19 -13.96
N LYS A 55 -16.59 30.14 -13.18
CA LYS A 55 -16.68 30.18 -11.71
C LYS A 55 -15.36 29.68 -11.14
N ASP A 56 -14.69 30.50 -10.31
CA ASP A 56 -13.47 30.19 -9.54
C ASP A 56 -13.70 29.06 -8.47
N ILE A 57 -14.19 27.91 -8.92
CA ILE A 57 -14.53 26.74 -8.10
C ILE A 57 -13.41 25.72 -8.21
N LYS A 58 -12.77 25.41 -7.07
CA LYS A 58 -11.78 24.35 -6.98
C LYS A 58 -12.48 23.03 -6.70
N PHE A 59 -12.43 22.11 -7.66
CA PHE A 59 -12.92 20.75 -7.47
C PHE A 59 -11.98 19.97 -6.57
N VAL A 60 -12.43 19.66 -5.36
CA VAL A 60 -11.71 18.76 -4.47
C VAL A 60 -12.10 17.34 -4.87
N ARG A 61 -11.30 16.74 -5.75
CA ARG A 61 -11.39 15.31 -6.02
C ARG A 61 -11.14 14.61 -4.70
N ARG A 62 -12.06 13.74 -4.27
CA ARG A 62 -11.87 12.87 -3.11
C ARG A 62 -10.50 12.22 -3.29
N SER A 63 -9.53 12.61 -2.48
CA SER A 63 -8.25 11.91 -2.43
C SER A 63 -8.63 10.46 -2.17
N ARG A 64 -8.31 9.57 -3.12
CA ARG A 64 -8.40 8.14 -2.83
C ARG A 64 -7.67 7.95 -1.52
N GLU A 65 -8.39 7.52 -0.50
CA GLU A 65 -7.77 7.02 0.72
C GLU A 65 -6.71 6.04 0.22
N THR A 66 -5.44 6.39 0.41
CA THR A 66 -4.34 5.47 0.18
C THR A 66 -4.67 4.28 1.05
N LYS A 67 -5.04 3.16 0.42
CA LYS A 67 -5.23 1.88 1.09
C LYS A 67 -4.12 1.76 2.15
N PRO A 68 -4.44 1.33 3.38
CA PRO A 68 -3.42 1.19 4.41
C PRO A 68 -2.25 0.44 3.78
N VAL A 69 -1.05 1.01 3.89
CA VAL A 69 0.18 0.34 3.49
C VAL A 69 0.16 -0.96 4.27
N VAL A 70 -0.17 -2.07 3.59
CA VAL A 70 -0.09 -3.39 4.20
C VAL A 70 1.39 -3.55 4.45
N GLU A 71 1.80 -3.36 5.69
CA GLU A 71 3.16 -3.63 6.10
C GLU A 71 3.42 -5.09 5.74
N ASN A 72 4.27 -5.29 4.73
CA ASN A 72 4.69 -6.62 4.28
C ASN A 72 5.64 -7.16 5.35
N THR A 73 5.07 -7.47 6.51
CA THR A 73 5.80 -7.90 7.71
C THR A 73 5.06 -9.03 8.38
N VAL A 74 5.81 -9.96 8.94
CA VAL A 74 5.29 -11.09 9.72
C VAL A 74 6.07 -11.12 11.03
N TYR A 75 5.40 -10.85 12.15
CA TYR A 75 6.03 -10.71 13.47
C TYR A 75 7.25 -9.76 13.47
N ASP A 76 7.09 -8.58 12.88
CA ASP A 76 8.14 -7.56 12.67
C ASP A 76 9.29 -7.95 11.73
N TYR A 77 9.19 -9.08 11.03
CA TYR A 77 10.15 -9.48 10.00
C TYR A 77 9.65 -9.12 8.61
N PRO A 78 10.47 -8.46 7.76
CA PRO A 78 10.04 -8.02 6.45
C PRO A 78 9.81 -9.19 5.49
N THR A 79 8.86 -8.99 4.56
CA THR A 79 8.54 -9.90 3.46
C THR A 79 8.54 -9.16 2.12
N ASN A 80 8.81 -9.89 1.04
CA ASN A 80 8.76 -9.38 -0.34
C ASN A 80 7.34 -9.39 -0.94
N HIS A 81 6.40 -10.07 -0.30
CA HIS A 81 5.03 -10.24 -0.74
C HIS A 81 4.09 -10.03 0.43
N THR A 82 2.84 -9.71 0.11
CA THR A 82 1.76 -9.68 1.10
C THR A 82 1.63 -11.06 1.73
N PRO A 83 1.80 -11.17 3.06
CA PRO A 83 1.80 -12.47 3.71
C PRO A 83 0.39 -13.03 3.88
N HIS A 84 0.22 -14.30 3.54
CA HIS A 84 -0.99 -15.10 3.81
C HIS A 84 -0.64 -16.27 4.74
N ASN A 85 -1.64 -16.88 5.38
CA ASN A 85 -1.49 -18.05 6.26
C ASN A 85 -0.28 -17.93 7.21
N ILE A 86 -0.22 -16.82 7.94
CA ILE A 86 0.89 -16.50 8.84
C ILE A 86 0.90 -17.49 10.00
N LEU A 87 2.04 -18.14 10.22
CA LEU A 87 2.23 -19.11 11.30
C LEU A 87 3.63 -18.93 11.91
N TRP A 88 3.81 -19.46 13.12
CA TRP A 88 5.11 -19.58 13.75
C TRP A 88 5.59 -21.03 13.68
N ASN A 89 6.72 -21.29 13.03
CA ASN A 89 7.29 -22.63 13.02
C ASN A 89 8.00 -22.91 14.35
N VAL A 90 7.36 -23.69 15.23
CA VAL A 90 7.88 -23.95 16.58
C VAL A 90 9.24 -24.65 16.59
N LYS A 91 9.48 -25.59 15.65
CA LYS A 91 10.72 -26.37 15.60
C LYS A 91 11.92 -25.52 15.20
N LEU A 92 11.76 -24.73 14.15
CA LEU A 92 12.80 -23.86 13.62
C LEU A 92 12.83 -22.48 14.28
N LYS A 93 11.79 -22.13 15.06
CA LYS A 93 11.58 -20.81 15.67
C LYS A 93 11.65 -19.67 14.65
N VAL A 94 11.02 -19.88 13.49
CA VAL A 94 10.98 -18.89 12.40
C VAL A 94 9.54 -18.47 12.06
N PRO A 95 9.33 -17.19 11.72
CA PRO A 95 8.06 -16.71 11.19
C PRO A 95 7.85 -17.27 9.78
N ILE A 96 6.71 -17.90 9.50
CA ILE A 96 6.40 -18.45 8.16
C ILE A 96 5.09 -17.89 7.61
N TYR A 97 5.01 -17.83 6.29
CA TYR A 97 3.83 -17.35 5.55
C TYR A 97 3.76 -18.01 4.16
N THR A 98 2.61 -17.89 3.50
CA THR A 98 2.42 -18.26 2.10
C THR A 98 2.23 -17.01 1.24
N LYS A 99 2.65 -17.06 -0.03
CA LYS A 99 2.50 -15.91 -0.96
C LYS A 99 1.05 -15.69 -1.41
N ASN A 100 0.25 -16.76 -1.39
CA ASN A 100 -1.16 -16.76 -1.76
C ASN A 100 -1.92 -17.60 -0.73
N ASP A 101 -3.22 -17.32 -0.58
CA ASP A 101 -4.13 -18.01 0.34
C ASP A 101 -4.20 -19.53 0.13
N LYS A 102 -4.19 -20.00 -1.13
CA LYS A 102 -4.29 -21.42 -1.49
C LYS A 102 -2.93 -22.12 -1.67
N SER A 103 -1.81 -21.45 -1.40
CA SER A 103 -0.49 -22.02 -1.66
C SER A 103 -0.06 -22.96 -0.53
N SER A 104 0.41 -24.16 -0.88
CA SER A 104 1.02 -25.10 0.08
C SER A 104 2.52 -24.84 0.32
N SER A 105 3.09 -23.84 -0.34
CA SER A 105 4.53 -23.50 -0.22
C SER A 105 4.73 -22.40 0.81
N TYR A 106 5.32 -22.76 1.95
CA TYR A 106 5.69 -21.82 3.00
C TYR A 106 7.06 -21.19 2.76
N TYR A 107 7.14 -19.91 3.11
CA TYR A 107 8.34 -19.06 3.08
C TYR A 107 8.58 -18.51 4.47
N CYS A 108 9.84 -18.27 4.84
CA CYS A 108 10.21 -17.75 6.15
C CYS A 108 10.42 -16.24 6.06
N ALA A 109 9.75 -15.44 6.88
CA ALA A 109 9.90 -13.98 6.84
C ALA A 109 11.27 -13.54 7.40
N GLY A 110 11.80 -12.42 6.90
CA GLY A 110 13.08 -11.86 7.30
C GLY A 110 14.26 -12.21 6.39
N TYR A 111 15.43 -11.76 6.81
CA TYR A 111 16.71 -12.02 6.14
C TYR A 111 17.42 -13.19 6.80
N TYR A 112 18.08 -14.03 6.01
CA TYR A 112 18.79 -15.22 6.48
C TYR A 112 20.13 -15.35 5.78
N ILE A 113 21.09 -16.00 6.41
CA ILE A 113 22.25 -16.54 5.71
C ILE A 113 22.13 -18.05 5.70
N VAL A 114 22.28 -18.67 4.53
CA VAL A 114 22.14 -20.12 4.36
C VAL A 114 23.46 -20.68 3.87
N LYS A 115 23.94 -21.74 4.49
CA LYS A 115 25.21 -22.38 4.16
C LYS A 115 25.01 -23.39 3.05
N TYR A 116 25.50 -23.05 1.87
CA TYR A 116 25.59 -23.95 0.74
C TYR A 116 27.02 -24.45 0.62
N ASN A 117 27.20 -25.77 0.72
CA ASN A 117 28.51 -26.42 0.76
C ASN A 117 29.40 -25.88 1.91
N LYS A 118 30.35 -24.99 1.60
CA LYS A 118 31.28 -24.38 2.56
C LYS A 118 31.13 -22.86 2.63
N THR A 119 30.08 -22.29 2.05
CA THR A 119 29.94 -20.83 1.94
C THR A 119 28.56 -20.41 2.39
N PHE A 120 28.49 -19.40 3.25
CA PHE A 120 27.22 -18.76 3.58
C PHE A 120 26.82 -17.80 2.45
N VAL A 121 25.55 -17.87 2.07
CA VAL A 121 24.94 -17.04 1.04
C VAL A 121 23.75 -16.29 1.65
N PRO A 122 23.58 -14.98 1.37
CA PRO A 122 22.44 -14.24 1.87
C PRO A 122 21.17 -14.61 1.09
N GLU A 123 20.09 -14.92 1.82
CA GLU A 123 18.75 -15.11 1.26
C GLU A 123 17.73 -14.22 1.95
N PHE A 124 16.81 -13.67 1.15
CA PHE A 124 15.67 -12.92 1.66
C PHE A 124 14.40 -13.72 1.42
N THR A 125 13.64 -13.98 2.47
CA THR A 125 12.43 -14.81 2.44
C THR A 125 12.61 -16.22 1.84
N PRO A 126 13.51 -17.06 2.39
CA PRO A 126 13.78 -18.40 1.86
C PRO A 126 12.55 -19.31 1.96
N LYS A 127 12.46 -20.32 1.10
CA LYS A 127 11.44 -21.37 1.26
C LYS A 127 11.71 -22.15 2.54
N LEU A 128 10.65 -22.56 3.24
CA LEU A 128 10.77 -23.33 4.49
C LEU A 128 11.64 -24.59 4.32
N ILE A 129 11.50 -25.27 3.19
CA ILE A 129 12.29 -26.47 2.87
C ILE A 129 13.80 -26.19 2.79
N THR A 130 14.22 -24.97 2.45
CA THR A 130 15.63 -24.57 2.42
C THR A 130 16.20 -24.61 3.83
N LEU A 131 15.52 -23.98 4.80
CA LEU A 131 15.96 -23.95 6.21
C LEU A 131 15.87 -25.31 6.90
N GLN A 132 15.06 -26.23 6.37
CA GLN A 132 15.02 -27.61 6.86
C GLN A 132 16.19 -28.46 6.37
N ARG A 133 16.82 -28.10 5.25
CA ARG A 133 17.86 -28.90 4.58
C ARG A 133 19.27 -28.39 4.84
N TYR A 134 19.43 -27.09 5.01
CA TYR A 134 20.73 -26.44 5.11
C TYR A 134 20.88 -25.76 6.47
N GLU A 135 22.12 -25.69 6.94
CA GLU A 135 22.50 -24.87 8.08
C GLU A 135 22.26 -23.39 7.73
N TYR A 136 21.71 -22.63 8.66
CA TYR A 136 21.36 -21.23 8.43
C TYR A 136 21.48 -20.42 9.72
N GLU A 137 21.56 -19.10 9.55
CA GLU A 137 21.36 -18.15 10.64
C GLU A 137 20.34 -17.06 10.26
N GLY A 138 19.64 -16.55 11.27
CA GLY A 138 18.52 -15.63 11.15
C GLY A 138 17.34 -16.07 12.00
N PRO A 139 16.15 -15.45 11.86
CA PRO A 139 15.86 -14.31 10.99
C PRO A 139 16.47 -13.00 11.49
N PHE A 140 17.03 -12.21 10.57
CA PHE A 140 17.42 -10.81 10.81
C PHE A 140 16.31 -9.87 10.33
N LYS A 141 16.19 -8.71 11.00
CA LYS A 141 15.18 -7.70 10.65
C LYS A 141 15.65 -6.82 9.51
N THR A 142 16.95 -6.60 9.38
CA THR A 142 17.52 -5.71 8.36
C THR A 142 18.54 -6.43 7.48
N LYS A 143 18.68 -5.92 6.25
CA LYS A 143 19.74 -6.36 5.32
C LYS A 143 21.14 -6.09 5.87
N LEU A 144 21.30 -5.03 6.67
CA LEU A 144 22.59 -4.65 7.24
C LEU A 144 23.06 -5.68 8.27
N GLU A 145 22.18 -6.12 9.18
CA GLU A 145 22.47 -7.20 10.13
C GLU A 145 22.88 -8.50 9.41
N GLN A 146 22.16 -8.87 8.35
CA GLN A 146 22.47 -10.04 7.54
C GLN A 146 23.87 -9.93 6.90
N GLN A 147 24.21 -8.77 6.33
CA GLN A 147 25.50 -8.56 5.67
C GLN A 147 26.67 -8.59 6.66
N GLU A 148 26.51 -8.00 7.84
CA GLU A 148 27.53 -8.04 8.89
C GLU A 148 27.77 -9.50 9.32
N ARG A 149 26.70 -10.25 9.55
CA ARG A 149 26.83 -11.65 9.96
C ARG A 149 27.43 -12.54 8.86
N LEU A 150 27.03 -12.32 7.61
CA LEU A 150 27.60 -12.98 6.45
C LEU A 150 29.12 -12.80 6.36
N ARG A 151 29.61 -11.58 6.61
CA ARG A 151 31.05 -11.26 6.60
C ARG A 151 31.81 -12.06 7.65
N ILE A 152 31.26 -12.15 8.87
CA ILE A 152 31.86 -12.89 9.99
C ILE A 152 31.93 -14.38 9.65
N CYS A 153 30.80 -15.01 9.30
CA CYS A 153 30.74 -16.44 9.00
C CYS A 153 31.67 -16.86 7.85
N ASN A 154 31.74 -16.07 6.78
CA ASN A 154 32.63 -16.38 5.65
C ASN A 154 34.12 -16.12 5.97
N SER A 155 34.45 -15.24 6.91
CA SER A 155 35.83 -15.04 7.36
C SER A 155 36.36 -16.20 8.22
N GLU A 156 35.48 -16.87 8.97
CA GLU A 156 35.84 -18.04 9.81
C GLU A 156 36.01 -19.33 8.99
N THR A 157 35.47 -19.36 7.77
CA THR A 157 35.48 -20.54 6.90
C THR A 157 36.62 -20.51 5.85
N ALA A 158 37.36 -19.40 5.76
CA ALA A 158 38.50 -19.20 4.86
C ALA A 158 39.80 -19.75 5.46
#